data_AF-A0A9D7G1I8-F1
#
_entry.id   AF-A0A9D7G1I8-F1
#
_cell.length_a   1.000
_cell.length_b   1.000
_cell.length_c   1.000
_cell.angle_alpha   90.00
_cell.angle_beta   90.00
_cell.angle_gamma   90.00
#
_symmetry.space_group_name_H-M   'P 1'
#
loop_
_entity.id
_entity.type
_entity.pdbx_description
1 polymer ?
#
loop_
_entity_poly.entity_id
_entity_poly.type
_entity_poly.pdbx_seq_one_letter_code
_entity_poly.pdbx_strand_id
1 'polypeptide(L)'
;MPVLDWICAAVLLASLLLGVWRGLVYEVVSVVSWIAAFFLAQWFASDVGHELPLSGASETVRYGAGFAAVFVGSVLIGGLVAVLVKKLFAAIGLRPVDRALGAAFGLVRGLVLLLAATVVIGMTPAKSSEWWRQSTSADVLTTSLKGLRPFLPEESGKYLP
;
A
#
# COMPACT_ATOMS: atom_id res chain seq x y z
N MET A 1 14.04 14.28 21.77
CA MET A 1 13.36 13.45 20.76
C MET A 1 13.32 14.24 19.46
N PRO A 2 14.19 13.92 18.50
CA PRO A 2 14.19 14.50 17.16
C PRO A 2 12.80 14.56 16.51
N VAL A 3 12.59 15.55 15.64
CA VAL A 3 11.33 15.73 14.88
C VAL A 3 10.96 14.47 14.10
N LEU A 4 11.96 13.73 13.59
CA LEU A 4 11.74 12.49 12.86
C LEU A 4 11.02 11.41 13.68
N ASP A 5 11.33 11.28 14.98
CA ASP A 5 10.68 10.28 15.84
C ASP A 5 9.18 10.56 15.98
N TRP A 6 8.81 11.83 16.08
CA TRP A 6 7.40 12.25 16.10
C TRP A 6 6.70 11.99 14.76
N ILE A 7 7.40 12.16 13.64
CA ILE A 7 6.87 11.82 12.32
C ILE A 7 6.64 10.31 12.21
N CYS A 8 7.61 9.48 12.61
CA CYS A 8 7.47 8.03 12.61
C CYS A 8 6.31 7.57 13.51
N ALA A 9 6.22 8.12 14.72
CA ALA A 9 5.11 7.84 15.64
C ALA A 9 3.75 8.26 15.05
N ALA A 10 3.68 9.43 14.42
CA ALA A 10 2.46 9.91 13.77
C ALA A 10 2.04 9.00 12.60
N VAL A 11 2.98 8.52 11.78
CA VAL A 11 2.71 7.57 10.69
C VAL A 11 2.15 6.26 11.23
N LEU A 12 2.79 5.69 12.28
CA LEU A 12 2.32 4.45 12.90
C LEU A 12 0.94 4.63 13.53
N LEU A 13 0.72 5.73 14.27
CA LEU A 13 -0.55 6.02 14.91
C LEU A 13 -1.65 6.24 13.87
N ALA A 14 -1.40 7.04 12.83
CA ALA A 14 -2.34 7.24 11.73
C ALA A 14 -2.67 5.92 11.04
N SER A 15 -1.67 5.09 10.76
CA SER A 15 -1.89 3.80 10.10
C SER A 15 -2.68 2.83 11.00
N LEU A 16 -2.42 2.82 12.31
CA LEU A 16 -3.19 2.07 13.30
C LEU A 16 -4.65 2.54 13.35
N LEU A 17 -4.89 3.85 13.46
CA LEU A 17 -6.23 4.42 13.54
C LEU A 17 -7.03 4.17 12.26
N LEU A 18 -6.38 4.29 11.10
CA LEU A 18 -6.97 3.92 9.81
C LEU A 18 -7.33 2.43 9.78
N GLY A 19 -6.45 1.57 10.31
CA GLY A 19 -6.71 0.13 10.44
C GLY A 19 -7.90 -0.19 11.35
N VAL A 20 -8.02 0.50 12.49
CA VAL A 20 -9.18 0.39 13.40
C VAL A 20 -10.47 0.87 12.71
N TRP A 21 -10.41 1.94 11.93
CA TRP A 21 -11.59 2.49 11.26
C TRP A 21 -12.05 1.59 10.10
N ARG A 22 -11.09 1.14 9.28
CA ARG A 22 -11.36 0.33 8.08
C ARG A 22 -11.67 -1.12 8.43
N GLY A 23 -10.97 -1.71 9.40
CA GLY A 23 -11.04 -3.14 9.74
C GLY A 23 -10.21 -4.00 8.80
N LEU A 24 -9.72 -5.16 9.29
CA LEU A 24 -8.88 -6.07 8.51
C LEU A 24 -9.57 -6.54 7.23
N VAL A 25 -10.84 -6.93 7.33
CA VAL A 25 -11.60 -7.49 6.21
C VAL A 25 -11.65 -6.50 5.05
N TYR A 26 -11.90 -5.23 5.35
CA TYR A 26 -11.93 -4.20 4.31
C TYR A 26 -10.55 -4.00 3.68
N GLU A 27 -9.48 -4.00 4.48
CA GLU A 27 -8.12 -3.85 3.96
C GLU A 27 -7.72 -5.03 3.05
N VAL A 28 -7.96 -6.26 3.47
CA VAL A 28 -7.63 -7.46 2.68
C VAL A 28 -8.45 -7.51 1.39
N VAL A 29 -9.77 -7.33 1.46
CA VAL A 29 -10.62 -7.37 0.26
C VAL A 29 -10.26 -6.22 -0.69
N SER A 30 -9.92 -5.04 -0.16
CA SER A 30 -9.45 -3.91 -0.98
C SER A 30 -8.14 -4.24 -1.70
N VAL A 31 -7.17 -4.86 -1.03
CA VAL A 31 -5.88 -5.24 -1.64
C VAL A 31 -6.10 -6.30 -2.73
N VAL A 32 -6.88 -7.33 -2.43
CA VAL A 32 -7.25 -8.37 -3.41
C VAL A 32 -7.98 -7.77 -4.60
N SER A 33 -8.88 -6.82 -4.36
CA SER A 33 -9.61 -6.13 -5.43
C SER A 33 -8.70 -5.31 -6.33
N TRP A 34 -7.67 -4.65 -5.78
CA TRP A 34 -6.67 -3.93 -6.58
C TRP A 34 -5.86 -4.87 -7.47
N ILE A 35 -5.42 -6.01 -6.92
CA ILE A 35 -4.70 -7.04 -7.68
C ILE A 35 -5.58 -7.60 -8.80
N ALA A 36 -6.83 -7.99 -8.47
CA ALA A 36 -7.79 -8.49 -9.44
C ALA A 36 -8.09 -7.44 -10.52
N ALA A 37 -8.27 -6.17 -10.15
CA ALA A 37 -8.50 -5.08 -11.09
C ALA A 37 -7.34 -4.89 -12.06
N PHE A 38 -6.09 -5.05 -11.61
CA PHE A 38 -4.93 -4.99 -12.49
C PHE A 38 -4.96 -6.10 -13.55
N PHE A 39 -5.19 -7.35 -13.16
CA PHE A 39 -5.26 -8.47 -14.10
C PHE A 39 -6.46 -8.37 -15.05
N LEU A 40 -7.64 -7.99 -14.54
CA LEU A 40 -8.81 -7.73 -15.36
C LEU A 40 -8.56 -6.61 -16.36
N ALA A 41 -7.93 -5.52 -15.93
CA ALA A 41 -7.56 -4.43 -16.82
C ALA A 41 -6.59 -4.91 -17.89
N GLN A 42 -5.59 -5.72 -17.55
CA GLN A 42 -4.65 -6.27 -18.53
C GLN A 42 -5.33 -7.19 -19.55
N TRP A 43 -6.32 -8.00 -19.14
CA TRP A 43 -7.03 -8.91 -20.06
C TRP A 43 -8.04 -8.19 -20.95
N PHE A 44 -8.80 -7.23 -20.41
CA PHE A 44 -9.89 -6.58 -21.13
C PHE A 44 -9.54 -5.20 -21.71
N ALA A 45 -8.32 -4.68 -21.49
CA ALA A 45 -7.90 -3.37 -22.00
C ALA A 45 -8.02 -3.24 -23.52
N SER A 46 -7.68 -4.29 -24.26
CA SER A 46 -7.77 -4.29 -25.73
C SER A 46 -9.22 -4.23 -26.19
N ASP A 47 -10.06 -5.12 -25.67
CA ASP A 47 -11.48 -5.22 -26.04
C ASP A 47 -12.21 -3.90 -25.74
N VAL A 48 -12.06 -3.40 -24.51
CA VAL A 48 -12.70 -2.13 -24.10
C VAL A 48 -12.10 -0.94 -24.85
N GLY A 49 -10.79 -0.94 -25.10
CA GLY A 49 -10.11 0.12 -25.85
C GLY A 49 -10.61 0.27 -27.29
N HIS A 50 -11.06 -0.81 -27.92
CA HIS A 50 -11.62 -0.82 -29.27
C HIS A 50 -13.04 -0.24 -29.34
N GLU A 51 -13.84 -0.48 -28.31
CA GLU A 51 -15.22 0.03 -28.20
C GLU A 51 -15.29 1.52 -27.82
N LEU A 52 -14.19 2.08 -27.30
CA LEU A 52 -14.12 3.50 -26.96
C LEU A 52 -14.12 4.37 -28.22
N PRO A 53 -14.89 5.47 -28.26
CA PRO A 53 -14.97 6.38 -29.41
C PRO A 53 -13.73 7.29 -29.50
N LEU A 54 -12.54 6.69 -29.61
CA LEU A 54 -11.23 7.33 -29.69
C LEU A 54 -10.74 7.39 -31.16
N SER A 55 -11.58 7.92 -32.04
CA SER A 55 -11.27 8.10 -33.46
C SER A 55 -9.98 8.93 -33.62
N GLY A 56 -9.00 8.39 -34.35
CA GLY A 56 -7.70 9.02 -34.60
C GLY A 56 -6.63 8.82 -33.50
N ALA A 57 -6.95 8.20 -32.37
CA ALA A 57 -5.96 7.87 -31.34
C ALA A 57 -5.11 6.65 -31.74
N SER A 58 -3.82 6.66 -31.34
CA SER A 58 -2.91 5.53 -31.53
C SER A 58 -3.34 4.31 -30.71
N GLU A 59 -2.88 3.13 -31.13
CA GLU A 59 -3.19 1.85 -30.46
C GLU A 59 -2.75 1.85 -28.98
N THR A 60 -1.60 2.45 -28.67
CA THR A 60 -1.11 2.61 -27.30
C THR A 60 -2.06 3.46 -26.43
N VAL A 61 -2.60 4.55 -26.98
CA VAL A 61 -3.54 5.43 -26.27
C VAL A 61 -4.87 4.71 -26.04
N ARG A 62 -5.36 3.96 -27.04
CA ARG A 62 -6.59 3.17 -26.92
C ARG A 62 -6.47 2.07 -25.87
N TYR A 63 -5.38 1.31 -25.90
CA TYR A 63 -5.10 0.31 -24.88
C TYR A 63 -5.00 0.94 -23.49
N GLY A 64 -4.27 2.06 -23.36
CA GLY A 64 -4.17 2.79 -22.08
C GLY A 64 -5.52 3.27 -21.55
N ALA A 65 -6.39 3.78 -22.43
CA ALA A 65 -7.74 4.19 -22.06
C ALA A 65 -8.64 3.01 -21.66
N GLY A 66 -8.58 1.90 -22.41
CA GLY A 66 -9.30 0.67 -22.08
C GLY A 66 -8.83 0.08 -20.75
N PHE A 67 -7.52 0.03 -20.52
CA PHE A 67 -6.93 -0.37 -19.24
C PHE A 67 -7.45 0.50 -18.10
N ALA A 68 -7.39 1.82 -18.23
CA ALA A 68 -7.87 2.74 -17.21
C ALA A 68 -9.37 2.55 -16.92
N ALA A 69 -10.19 2.40 -17.96
CA ALA A 69 -11.63 2.19 -17.82
C ALA A 69 -11.96 0.89 -17.06
N VAL A 70 -11.37 -0.24 -17.48
CA VAL A 70 -11.58 -1.54 -16.81
C VAL A 70 -11.01 -1.52 -15.40
N PHE A 71 -9.84 -0.94 -15.20
CA PHE A 71 -9.19 -0.85 -13.90
C PHE A 71 -10.07 -0.08 -12.90
N VAL A 72 -10.50 1.13 -13.27
CA VAL A 72 -11.36 1.97 -12.43
C VAL A 72 -12.69 1.26 -12.16
N GLY A 73 -13.34 0.71 -13.18
CA GLY A 73 -14.59 -0.04 -13.02
C GLY A 73 -14.44 -1.21 -12.05
N SER A 74 -13.37 -1.99 -12.20
CA SER A 74 -13.07 -3.14 -11.35
C SER A 74 -12.77 -2.74 -9.90
N VAL A 75 -12.01 -1.66 -9.68
CA VAL A 75 -11.72 -1.13 -8.34
C VAL A 75 -13.01 -0.64 -7.67
N LEU A 76 -13.90 0.02 -8.40
CA LEU A 76 -15.19 0.48 -7.86
C LEU A 76 -16.07 -0.70 -7.44
N ILE A 77 -16.17 -1.73 -8.28
CA ILE A 77 -16.91 -2.97 -7.97
C ILE A 77 -16.29 -3.67 -6.76
N GLY A 78 -14.96 -3.84 -6.74
CA GLY A 78 -14.24 -4.46 -5.62
C GLY A 78 -14.40 -3.67 -4.32
N GLY A 79 -14.42 -2.34 -4.38
CA GLY A 79 -14.71 -1.48 -3.24
C GLY A 79 -16.12 -1.70 -2.69
N LEU A 80 -17.13 -1.84 -3.56
CA LEU A 80 -18.50 -2.16 -3.16
C LEU A 80 -18.56 -3.54 -2.48
N VAL A 81 -17.88 -4.54 -3.05
CA VAL A 81 -17.75 -5.88 -2.44
C VAL A 81 -17.11 -5.78 -1.06
N ALA A 82 -16.03 -5.02 -0.89
CA ALA A 82 -15.38 -4.82 0.40
C ALA A 82 -16.34 -4.23 1.46
N VAL A 83 -17.18 -3.26 1.08
CA VAL A 83 -18.21 -2.70 1.97
C VAL A 83 -19.26 -3.76 2.34
N LEU A 84 -19.73 -4.55 1.38
CA LEU A 84 -20.72 -5.60 1.62
C LEU A 84 -20.18 -6.69 2.57
N VAL A 85 -18.97 -7.18 2.32
CA VAL A 85 -18.33 -8.19 3.16
C VAL A 85 -18.11 -7.64 4.57
N LYS A 86 -17.65 -6.39 4.71
CA LYS A 86 -17.54 -5.72 6.02
C LYS A 86 -18.89 -5.66 6.76
N LYS A 87 -19.99 -5.35 6.06
CA LYS A 87 -21.34 -5.34 6.66
C LYS A 87 -21.77 -6.74 7.12
N LEU A 88 -21.45 -7.78 6.36
CA LEU A 88 -21.73 -9.16 6.74
C LEU A 88 -21.01 -9.55 8.04
N PHE A 89 -19.71 -9.24 8.14
CA PHE A 89 -18.93 -9.47 9.37
C PHE A 89 -19.47 -8.69 10.57
N ALA A 90 -19.97 -7.47 10.33
CA ALA A 90 -20.62 -6.69 11.37
C ALA A 90 -21.95 -7.31 11.83
N ALA A 91 -22.72 -7.91 10.92
CA ALA A 91 -24.00 -8.57 11.24
C ALA A 91 -23.83 -9.81 12.13
N ILE A 92 -22.74 -10.56 11.97
CA ILE A 92 -22.41 -11.72 12.81
C ILE A 92 -21.64 -11.36 14.10
N GLY A 93 -21.53 -10.07 14.43
CA GLY A 93 -20.92 -9.61 15.69
C GLY A 93 -19.39 -9.61 15.72
N LEU A 94 -18.69 -9.92 14.62
CA LEU A 94 -17.23 -9.97 14.55
C LEU A 94 -16.55 -8.60 14.41
N ARG A 95 -17.32 -7.51 14.55
CA ARG A 95 -16.83 -6.13 14.38
C ARG A 95 -15.66 -5.75 15.32
N PRO A 96 -15.63 -6.13 16.62
CA PRO A 96 -14.49 -5.82 17.49
C PRO A 96 -13.20 -6.53 17.05
N VAL A 97 -13.32 -7.81 16.66
CA VAL A 97 -12.19 -8.63 16.19
C VAL A 97 -11.65 -8.07 14.87
N ASP A 98 -12.52 -7.75 13.91
CA ASP A 98 -12.14 -7.13 12.63
C ASP A 98 -11.36 -5.82 12.83
N ARG A 99 -11.78 -4.99 13.80
CA ARG A 99 -11.09 -3.73 14.14
C ARG A 99 -9.76 -3.95 14.84
N ALA A 100 -9.68 -4.91 15.77
CA ALA A 100 -8.44 -5.23 16.47
C ALA A 100 -7.39 -5.78 15.49
N LEU A 101 -7.79 -6.71 14.62
CA LEU A 101 -6.92 -7.21 13.55
C LEU A 101 -6.59 -6.11 12.54
N GLY A 102 -7.53 -5.22 12.26
CA GLY A 102 -7.29 -4.03 11.45
C GLY A 102 -6.23 -3.11 12.05
N ALA A 103 -6.23 -2.91 13.37
CA ALA A 103 -5.20 -2.15 14.09
C ALA A 103 -3.81 -2.79 13.92
N ALA A 104 -3.72 -4.11 14.11
CA ALA A 104 -2.48 -4.86 13.94
C ALA A 104 -1.97 -4.78 12.49
N PHE A 105 -2.86 -4.96 11.51
CA PHE A 105 -2.52 -4.80 10.09
C PHE A 105 -2.07 -3.36 9.78
N GLY A 106 -2.76 -2.36 10.35
CA GLY A 106 -2.39 -0.96 10.25
C GLY A 106 -0.99 -0.67 10.78
N LEU A 107 -0.60 -1.26 11.90
CA LEU A 107 0.77 -1.16 12.43
C LEU A 107 1.79 -1.79 11.47
N VAL A 108 1.53 -3.00 10.98
CA VAL A 108 2.41 -3.67 10.01
C VAL A 108 2.56 -2.83 8.75
N ARG A 109 1.47 -2.32 8.19
CA ARG A 109 1.50 -1.41 7.03
C ARG A 109 2.31 -0.15 7.31
N GLY A 110 2.10 0.47 8.48
CA GLY A 110 2.85 1.67 8.89
C GLY A 110 4.35 1.39 8.99
N LEU A 111 4.73 0.24 9.56
CA LEU A 111 6.12 -0.21 9.63
C LEU A 111 6.70 -0.45 8.23
N VAL A 112 5.97 -1.12 7.34
CA VAL A 112 6.39 -1.35 5.94
C VAL A 112 6.62 -0.01 5.22
N LEU A 113 5.74 0.96 5.38
CA LEU A 113 5.90 2.30 4.79
C LEU A 113 7.16 3.01 5.32
N LEU A 114 7.41 2.93 6.62
CA LEU A 114 8.61 3.51 7.23
C LEU A 114 9.88 2.81 6.75
N LEU A 115 9.90 1.48 6.67
CA LEU A 115 11.04 0.72 6.15
C LEU A 115 11.32 1.07 4.68
N ALA A 116 10.28 1.16 3.85
CA ALA A 116 10.40 1.59 2.46
C ALA A 116 10.99 3.03 2.37
N ALA A 117 10.51 3.95 3.20
CA ALA A 117 11.08 5.30 3.28
C ALA A 117 12.55 5.29 3.72
N THR A 118 12.93 4.45 4.67
CA THR A 118 14.32 4.26 5.11
C THR A 118 15.21 3.76 3.97
N VAL A 119 14.74 2.83 3.13
CA VAL A 119 15.47 2.40 1.92
C VAL A 119 15.69 3.57 0.97
N VAL A 120 14.64 4.33 0.65
CA VAL A 120 14.72 5.51 -0.23
C VAL A 120 15.69 6.54 0.33
N ILE A 121 15.64 6.82 1.64
CA ILE A 121 16.55 7.77 2.30
C ILE A 121 17.99 7.25 2.25
N GLY A 122 18.21 5.95 2.43
CA GLY A 122 19.54 5.32 2.31
C GLY A 122 20.19 5.47 0.92
N MET A 123 19.36 5.63 -0.12
CA MET A 123 19.81 5.91 -1.49
C MET A 123 20.13 7.39 -1.75
N THR A 124 19.87 8.27 -0.78
CA THR A 124 20.08 9.73 -0.92
C THR A 124 21.13 10.25 0.07
N PRO A 125 21.67 11.47 -0.14
CA PRO A 125 22.55 12.12 0.83
C PRO A 125 21.87 12.41 2.18
N ALA A 126 20.54 12.31 2.27
CA ALA A 126 19.79 12.56 3.50
C ALA A 126 20.19 11.62 4.66
N LYS A 127 20.77 10.43 4.38
CA LYS A 127 21.23 9.50 5.42
C LYS A 127 22.34 10.04 6.34
N SER A 128 23.14 11.00 5.88
CA SER A 128 24.23 11.61 6.68
C SER A 128 23.80 12.87 7.43
N SER A 129 22.55 13.29 7.24
CA SER A 129 22.01 14.48 7.89
C SER A 129 21.89 14.32 9.40
N GLU A 130 21.96 15.46 10.10
CA GLU A 130 21.89 15.50 11.56
C GLU A 130 20.53 15.02 12.09
N TRP A 131 19.44 15.37 11.40
CA TRP A 131 18.08 14.94 11.77
C TRP A 131 17.85 13.43 11.63
N TRP A 132 18.57 12.77 10.72
CA TRP A 132 18.52 11.32 10.54
C TRP A 132 19.38 10.60 11.59
N ARG A 133 20.64 11.04 11.77
CA ARG A 133 21.59 10.40 12.68
C ARG A 133 21.24 10.54 14.17
N GLN A 134 20.49 11.56 14.54
CA GLN A 134 20.06 11.75 15.94
C GLN A 134 18.79 10.95 16.29
N SER A 135 18.07 10.41 15.31
CA SER A 135 16.77 9.76 15.51
C SER A 135 16.90 8.30 15.90
N THR A 136 16.31 7.96 17.05
CA THR A 136 16.22 6.57 17.52
C THR A 136 15.39 5.71 16.56
N SER A 137 14.33 6.28 15.97
CA SER A 137 13.48 5.58 14.99
C SER A 137 14.27 5.23 13.72
N ALA A 138 15.13 6.13 13.23
CA ALA A 138 15.99 5.86 12.08
C ALA A 138 16.96 4.69 12.35
N ASP A 139 17.56 4.63 13.54
CA ASP A 139 18.44 3.54 13.95
C ASP A 139 17.70 2.19 14.05
N VAL A 140 16.52 2.18 14.68
CA VAL A 140 15.67 0.98 14.80
C VAL A 140 15.24 0.47 13.43
N LEU A 141 14.81 1.36 12.53
CA LEU A 141 14.40 1.01 11.17
C LEU A 141 15.57 0.50 10.33
N THR A 142 16.74 1.12 10.45
CA THR A 142 17.96 0.67 9.75
C THR A 142 18.42 -0.70 10.26
N THR A 143 18.33 -0.95 11.57
CA THR A 143 18.65 -2.26 12.17
C THR A 143 17.66 -3.34 11.72
N SER A 144 16.38 -3.00 11.70
CA SER A 144 15.32 -3.90 11.20
C SER A 144 15.53 -4.27 9.74
N LEU A 145 15.90 -3.30 8.89
CA LEU A 145 16.26 -3.55 7.48
C LEU A 145 17.46 -4.49 7.34
N LYS A 146 18.49 -4.34 8.18
CA LYS A 146 19.65 -5.26 8.18
C LYS A 146 19.26 -6.70 8.49
N GLY A 147 18.32 -6.90 9.43
CA GLY A 147 17.77 -8.22 9.72
C GLY A 147 16.91 -8.80 8.59
N LEU A 148 16.27 -7.93 7.79
CA LEU A 148 15.44 -8.30 6.63
C LEU A 148 16.24 -8.51 5.33
N ARG A 149 17.54 -8.16 5.30
CA ARG A 149 18.43 -8.37 4.14
C ARG A 149 18.36 -9.76 3.49
N PRO A 150 18.26 -10.89 4.23
CA PRO A 150 18.18 -12.22 3.62
C PRO A 150 16.94 -12.45 2.74
N PHE A 151 15.89 -11.64 2.93
CA PHE A 151 14.64 -11.71 2.19
C PHE A 151 14.53 -10.66 1.07
N LEU A 152 15.52 -9.77 0.97
CA LEU A 152 15.54 -8.71 -0.03
C LEU A 152 16.21 -9.20 -1.33
N PRO A 153 15.64 -8.94 -2.52
CA PRO A 153 16.28 -9.25 -3.80
C PRO A 153 17.67 -8.62 -3.89
N GLU A 154 18.67 -9.33 -4.44
CA GLU A 154 20.09 -8.90 -4.41
C GLU A 154 20.32 -7.48 -4.95
N GLU A 155 19.52 -7.04 -5.91
CA GLU A 155 19.53 -5.67 -6.49
C GLU A 155 19.29 -4.58 -5.43
N SER A 156 18.42 -4.84 -4.45
CA SER A 156 18.15 -3.92 -3.33
C SER A 156 19.21 -3.99 -2.22
N GLY A 157 19.97 -5.08 -2.14
CA GLY A 157 21.08 -5.26 -1.20
C GLY A 157 22.24 -4.28 -1.45
N LYS A 158 22.42 -3.83 -2.70
CA LYS A 158 23.49 -2.91 -3.11
C LYS A 158 23.34 -1.49 -2.56
N TYR A 159 22.12 -1.12 -2.14
CA TYR A 159 21.76 0.21 -1.66
C TYR A 159 21.58 0.30 -0.14
N LEU A 160 21.74 -0.81 0.58
CA LEU A 160 21.61 -0.85 2.03
C LEU A 160 22.97 -0.52 2.70
N PRO A 161 22.97 0.26 3.79
CA PRO A 161 24.17 0.53 4.59
C PRO A 161 24.63 -0.67 5.39
#